data_AF-A0A834XY98-F1
#
_entry.id   AF-A0A834XY98-F1
#
_cell.length_a   1.000
_cell.length_b   1.000
_cell.length_c   1.000
_cell.angle_alpha   90.00
_cell.angle_beta   90.00
_cell.angle_gamma   90.00
#
_symmetry.space_group_name_H-M   'P 1'
#
loop_
_entity.id
_entity.type
_entity.pdbx_description
1 polymer ?
#
loop_
_entity_poly.entity_id
_entity_poly.type
_entity_poly.pdbx_seq_one_letter_code
_entity_poly.pdbx_strand_id
1 'polypeptide(L)'
;MDKHFDTCIYCDNVILVPYQEKHVKRYHGWMKSTELQHLTGSEPLTLEEEYKMQKSWVADKKKCTFIILDEKTFVTTNDEVESMIGDTNLYFNELYDDHSAECEIMIAEEKARGRKLGWQAITTMLYYGIKELGVLKYTAKIKIDNEKSIKMFTKLGFAEISRSKYFKEITLEKNITDNWLNWLQTETSLLINIKMSMSRQIFAFFKGKPIIINSMVYGSFYICAEFLQQTYQQREIAQNLMLENTNSRMPSGTLKIKHYETNENEKIDIMKILENYDWQVIQRYILYGYFMAGPILHTWYVWLDRTFVGKASRVILRKLLCDQFILTPPLLVLFFTSMSLMEGKDNIAAECKEKFVRTFQ
;
A
#
# COMPACT_ATOMS: atom_id res chain seq x y z
N MET A 1 -19.39 -17.15 -1.63
CA MET A 1 -19.29 -15.68 -1.54
C MET A 1 -18.81 -15.25 -0.14
N ASP A 2 -17.71 -15.80 0.37
CA ASP A 2 -17.22 -15.48 1.73
C ASP A 2 -16.00 -14.52 1.73
N LYS A 3 -15.64 -13.95 0.57
CA LYS A 3 -14.36 -13.22 0.38
C LYS A 3 -14.44 -11.69 0.54
N HIS A 4 -15.63 -11.11 0.72
CA HIS A 4 -15.81 -9.65 0.59
C HIS A 4 -15.46 -8.88 1.89
N PHE A 5 -15.56 -9.54 3.06
CA PHE A 5 -15.46 -8.89 4.37
C PHE A 5 -14.07 -8.34 4.74
N ASP A 6 -13.02 -8.78 4.06
CA ASP A 6 -11.64 -8.30 4.24
C ASP A 6 -11.08 -7.58 3.00
N THR A 7 -11.90 -7.41 1.96
CA THR A 7 -11.44 -6.86 0.69
C THR A 7 -11.54 -5.34 0.72
N CYS A 8 -10.44 -4.61 0.85
CA CYS A 8 -10.44 -3.17 0.57
C CYS A 8 -10.11 -2.93 -0.91
N ILE A 9 -10.80 -2.03 -1.60
CA ILE A 9 -10.57 -1.72 -3.03
C ILE A 9 -10.11 -0.27 -3.13
N TYR A 10 -8.99 -0.02 -3.82
CA TYR A 10 -8.41 1.31 -3.94
C TYR A 10 -8.59 1.76 -5.39
N CYS A 11 -9.16 2.95 -5.58
CA CYS A 11 -9.34 3.55 -6.90
C CYS A 11 -9.14 5.06 -6.76
N ASP A 12 -8.05 5.57 -7.31
CA ASP A 12 -7.80 7.01 -7.43
C ASP A 12 -7.91 7.70 -6.06
N ASN A 13 -8.87 8.61 -5.92
CA ASN A 13 -9.13 9.39 -4.72
C ASN A 13 -10.15 8.72 -3.78
N VAL A 14 -10.58 7.49 -4.06
CA VAL A 14 -11.53 6.74 -3.22
C VAL A 14 -10.99 5.38 -2.79
N ILE A 15 -11.37 4.98 -1.59
CA ILE A 15 -11.11 3.63 -1.06
C ILE A 15 -12.46 3.03 -0.66
N LEU A 16 -12.77 1.84 -1.16
CA LEU A 16 -13.92 1.06 -0.73
C LEU A 16 -13.47 0.11 0.38
N VAL A 17 -14.04 0.24 1.56
CA VAL A 17 -13.76 -0.65 2.70
C VAL A 17 -15.04 -1.35 3.16
N PRO A 18 -14.98 -2.63 3.57
CA PRO A 18 -16.17 -3.35 4.03
C PRO A 18 -16.88 -2.60 5.16
N TYR A 19 -18.22 -2.62 5.15
CA TYR A 19 -18.99 -1.97 6.21
C TYR A 19 -18.89 -2.75 7.53
N GLN A 20 -18.31 -2.10 8.55
CA GLN A 20 -18.01 -2.68 9.86
C GLN A 20 -18.71 -1.91 10.98
N GLU A 21 -18.80 -2.54 12.15
CA GLU A 21 -19.41 -1.97 13.36
C GLU A 21 -18.87 -0.57 13.70
N LYS A 22 -17.56 -0.34 13.49
CA LYS A 22 -16.90 0.97 13.75
C LYS A 22 -17.45 2.12 12.91
N HIS A 23 -18.06 1.84 11.75
CA HIS A 23 -18.62 2.84 10.83
C HIS A 23 -20.04 3.29 11.22
N VAL A 24 -20.77 2.46 11.99
CA VAL A 24 -22.20 2.63 12.28
C VAL A 24 -22.51 3.98 12.91
N LYS A 25 -21.72 4.42 13.89
CA LYS A 25 -21.97 5.69 14.59
C LYS A 25 -21.95 6.89 13.64
N ARG A 26 -21.03 6.92 12.68
CA ARG A 26 -20.94 8.00 11.69
C ARG A 26 -22.04 7.86 10.64
N TYR A 27 -22.30 6.64 10.18
CA TYR A 27 -23.38 6.35 9.24
C TYR A 27 -24.75 6.79 9.78
N HIS A 28 -25.07 6.45 11.03
CA HIS A 28 -26.26 6.90 11.73
C HIS A 28 -26.36 8.43 11.78
N GLY A 29 -25.23 9.13 11.89
CA GLY A 29 -25.17 10.59 11.77
C GLY A 29 -25.68 11.10 10.43
N TRP A 30 -25.28 10.46 9.32
CA TRP A 30 -25.80 10.77 7.99
C TRP A 30 -27.29 10.45 7.85
N MET A 31 -27.72 9.32 8.41
CA MET A 31 -29.12 8.88 8.39
C MET A 31 -30.05 9.73 9.26
N LYS A 32 -29.59 10.82 9.88
CA LYS A 32 -30.46 11.87 10.46
C LYS A 32 -30.91 12.92 9.43
N SER A 33 -30.27 12.97 8.27
CA SER A 33 -30.64 13.91 7.20
C SER A 33 -31.88 13.42 6.46
N THR A 34 -32.94 14.22 6.48
CA THR A 34 -34.18 13.93 5.73
C THR A 34 -33.95 13.91 4.22
N GLU A 35 -32.99 14.69 3.70
CA GLU A 35 -32.59 14.64 2.29
C GLU A 35 -32.03 13.26 1.95
N LEU A 36 -31.08 12.76 2.75
CA LEU A 36 -30.44 11.48 2.50
C LEU A 36 -31.43 10.32 2.64
N GLN A 37 -32.28 10.33 3.67
CA GLN A 37 -33.35 9.34 3.85
C GLN A 37 -34.28 9.29 2.62
N HIS A 38 -34.75 10.46 2.14
CA HIS A 38 -35.61 10.52 0.97
C HIS A 38 -34.92 10.00 -0.30
N LEU A 39 -33.68 10.43 -0.55
CA LEU A 39 -32.94 10.05 -1.75
C LEU A 39 -32.54 8.57 -1.79
N THR A 40 -32.34 7.95 -0.62
CA THR A 40 -32.00 6.52 -0.47
C THR A 40 -33.23 5.64 -0.24
N GLY A 41 -34.39 6.22 0.06
CA GLY A 41 -35.58 5.46 0.46
C GLY A 41 -35.45 4.81 1.85
N SER A 42 -34.56 5.32 2.70
CA SER A 42 -34.30 4.78 4.04
C SER A 42 -35.28 5.31 5.09
N GLU A 43 -35.65 4.46 6.04
CA GLU A 43 -36.44 4.85 7.22
C GLU A 43 -35.51 5.27 8.38
N PRO A 44 -35.93 6.22 9.23
CA PRO A 44 -35.15 6.60 10.40
C PRO A 44 -35.08 5.46 11.42
N LEU A 45 -33.87 5.09 11.82
CA LEU A 45 -33.62 4.09 12.86
C LEU A 45 -32.92 4.70 14.07
N THR A 46 -33.12 4.08 15.23
CA THR A 46 -32.30 4.33 16.42
C THR A 46 -30.88 3.81 16.20
N LEU A 47 -29.91 4.30 17.00
CA LEU A 47 -28.52 3.86 16.88
C LEU A 47 -28.39 2.35 17.16
N GLU A 48 -29.15 1.82 18.11
CA GLU A 48 -29.19 0.39 18.43
C GLU A 48 -29.77 -0.45 17.28
N GLU A 49 -30.77 0.07 16.58
CA GLU A 49 -31.34 -0.56 15.38
C GLU A 49 -30.36 -0.55 14.21
N GLU A 50 -29.59 0.53 14.02
CA GLU A 50 -28.52 0.59 13.02
C GLU A 50 -27.45 -0.47 13.25
N TYR A 51 -27.04 -0.69 14.51
CA TYR A 51 -26.10 -1.78 14.85
C TYR A 51 -26.69 -3.17 14.54
N LYS A 52 -27.99 -3.38 14.79
CA LYS A 52 -28.65 -4.65 14.44
C LYS A 52 -28.74 -4.82 12.92
N MET A 53 -29.07 -3.74 12.20
CA MET A 53 -29.18 -3.75 10.75
C MET A 53 -27.82 -4.02 10.10
N GLN A 54 -26.75 -3.36 10.56
CA GLN A 54 -25.39 -3.62 10.08
C GLN A 54 -24.99 -5.09 10.26
N LYS A 55 -25.27 -5.69 11.42
CA LYS A 55 -25.00 -7.13 11.66
C LYS A 55 -25.80 -8.02 10.72
N SER A 56 -27.07 -7.68 10.47
CA SER A 56 -27.92 -8.43 9.53
C SER A 56 -27.39 -8.35 8.09
N TRP A 57 -26.89 -7.19 7.67
CA TRP A 57 -26.33 -7.00 6.32
C TRP A 57 -25.01 -7.72 6.15
N VAL A 58 -24.16 -7.73 7.18
CA VAL A 58 -22.92 -8.51 7.18
C VAL A 58 -23.19 -10.02 7.13
N ALA A 59 -24.25 -10.49 7.78
CA ALA A 59 -24.62 -11.91 7.75
C ALA A 59 -25.27 -12.33 6.41
N ASP A 60 -25.83 -11.38 5.66
CA ASP A 60 -26.55 -11.64 4.42
C ASP A 60 -25.59 -11.77 3.23
N LYS A 61 -25.40 -13.01 2.76
CA LYS A 61 -24.55 -13.32 1.60
C LYS A 61 -25.03 -12.69 0.29
N LYS A 62 -26.27 -12.18 0.26
CA LYS A 62 -26.87 -11.50 -0.90
C LYS A 62 -26.65 -9.99 -0.86
N LYS A 63 -25.92 -9.49 0.13
CA LYS A 63 -25.60 -8.07 0.27
C LYS A 63 -24.10 -7.88 0.26
N CYS A 64 -23.65 -6.96 -0.57
CA CYS A 64 -22.26 -6.53 -0.60
C CYS A 64 -22.22 -5.02 -0.40
N THR A 65 -21.77 -4.60 0.78
CA THR A 65 -21.82 -3.19 1.21
C THR A 65 -20.41 -2.69 1.49
N PHE A 66 -20.04 -1.61 0.81
CA PHE A 66 -18.79 -0.91 1.01
C PHE A 66 -19.03 0.53 1.48
N ILE A 67 -18.23 0.96 2.45
CA ILE A 67 -18.07 2.36 2.80
C ILE A 67 -17.03 2.99 1.86
N ILE A 68 -17.37 4.17 1.35
CA ILE A 68 -16.50 4.98 0.49
C ILE A 68 -15.71 5.92 1.39
N LEU A 69 -14.38 5.86 1.31
CA LEU A 69 -13.45 6.78 1.97
C LEU A 69 -12.85 7.76 0.96
N ASP A 70 -12.57 8.99 1.38
CA ASP A 70 -11.70 9.93 0.66
C ASP A 70 -10.23 9.56 0.93
N GLU A 71 -9.51 9.15 -0.12
CA GLU A 71 -8.13 8.67 -0.03
C GLU A 71 -7.20 9.73 0.59
N LYS A 72 -7.38 11.00 0.21
CA LYS A 72 -6.52 12.09 0.71
C LYS A 72 -6.64 12.27 2.22
N THR A 73 -7.86 12.24 2.72
CA THR A 73 -8.13 12.30 4.16
C THR A 73 -7.54 11.08 4.85
N PHE A 74 -7.78 9.88 4.30
CA PHE A 74 -7.30 8.62 4.88
C PHE A 74 -5.76 8.53 4.96
N VAL A 75 -5.05 8.96 3.92
CA VAL A 75 -3.57 8.98 3.93
C VAL A 75 -3.02 9.93 4.99
N THR A 76 -3.75 11.01 5.30
CA THR A 76 -3.32 12.02 6.26
C THR A 76 -3.62 11.60 7.70
N THR A 77 -4.80 11.05 7.95
CA THR A 77 -5.30 10.76 9.31
C THR A 77 -5.08 9.30 9.71
N ASN A 78 -4.97 8.40 8.74
CA ASN A 78 -4.98 6.96 8.91
C ASN A 78 -6.21 6.45 9.71
N ASP A 79 -7.33 7.19 9.62
CA ASP A 79 -8.59 6.88 10.28
C ASP A 79 -9.70 6.68 9.23
N GLU A 80 -10.24 5.47 9.17
CA GLU A 80 -11.34 5.12 8.25
C GLU A 80 -12.60 5.92 8.56
N VAL A 81 -12.96 6.06 9.84
CA VAL A 81 -14.20 6.72 10.27
C VAL A 81 -14.15 8.21 9.91
N GLU A 82 -13.03 8.88 10.15
CA GLU A 82 -12.88 10.29 9.76
C GLU A 82 -12.95 10.48 8.24
N SER A 83 -12.48 9.49 7.49
CA SER A 83 -12.36 9.53 6.03
C SER A 83 -13.64 9.12 5.30
N MET A 84 -14.68 8.63 6.00
CA MET A 84 -15.92 8.20 5.37
C MET A 84 -16.62 9.38 4.67
N ILE A 85 -17.00 9.17 3.42
CA ILE A 85 -17.72 10.13 2.59
C ILE A 85 -19.06 9.61 2.02
N GLY A 86 -19.28 8.30 2.05
CA GLY A 86 -20.50 7.68 1.54
C GLY A 86 -20.45 6.16 1.59
N ASP A 87 -21.35 5.51 0.86
CA ASP A 87 -21.42 4.05 0.72
C ASP A 87 -21.90 3.63 -0.69
N THR A 88 -21.63 2.38 -1.04
CA THR A 88 -22.07 1.74 -2.28
C THR A 88 -22.40 0.28 -2.02
N ASN A 89 -23.51 -0.19 -2.60
CA ASN A 89 -24.11 -1.48 -2.27
C ASN A 89 -24.45 -2.27 -3.53
N LEU A 90 -24.33 -3.60 -3.43
CA LEU A 90 -24.92 -4.56 -4.38
C LEU A 90 -25.86 -5.51 -3.64
N TYR A 91 -27.09 -5.65 -4.14
CA TYR A 91 -28.09 -6.60 -3.65
C TYR A 91 -28.40 -7.63 -4.72
N PHE A 92 -28.27 -8.91 -4.39
CA PHE A 92 -28.48 -10.02 -5.33
C PHE A 92 -29.89 -10.61 -5.18
N ASN A 93 -30.56 -10.88 -6.31
CA ASN A 93 -31.93 -11.41 -6.32
C ASN A 93 -31.99 -12.85 -6.88
N GLU A 94 -32.01 -13.84 -5.98
CA GLU A 94 -32.04 -15.28 -6.34
C GLU A 94 -33.37 -15.76 -6.95
N LEU A 95 -34.48 -15.02 -6.82
CA LEU A 95 -35.78 -15.54 -7.25
C LEU A 95 -35.91 -15.67 -8.78
N TYR A 96 -35.05 -15.00 -9.55
CA TYR A 96 -35.17 -14.94 -11.00
C TYR A 96 -33.83 -15.00 -11.76
N ASP A 97 -32.69 -14.58 -11.17
CA ASP A 97 -31.41 -14.50 -11.89
C ASP A 97 -30.22 -14.31 -10.91
N ASP A 98 -29.49 -15.40 -10.61
CA ASP A 98 -28.32 -15.42 -9.70
C ASP A 98 -27.17 -14.50 -10.16
N HIS A 99 -27.23 -13.98 -11.39
CA HIS A 99 -26.22 -13.09 -11.96
C HIS A 99 -26.69 -11.64 -12.11
N SER A 100 -27.82 -11.29 -11.49
CA SER A 100 -28.33 -9.91 -11.44
C SER A 100 -28.08 -9.26 -10.08
N ALA A 101 -27.64 -8.00 -10.10
CA ALA A 101 -27.44 -7.22 -8.88
C ALA A 101 -28.06 -5.83 -8.98
N GLU A 102 -28.81 -5.44 -7.96
CA GLU A 102 -29.24 -4.05 -7.76
C GLU A 102 -28.09 -3.25 -7.16
N CYS A 103 -27.72 -2.13 -7.79
CA CYS A 103 -26.63 -1.28 -7.35
C CYS A 103 -27.12 0.07 -6.82
N GLU A 104 -26.55 0.46 -5.68
CA GLU A 104 -26.86 1.72 -5.00
C GLU A 104 -25.58 2.46 -4.64
N ILE A 105 -25.66 3.79 -4.59
CA ILE A 105 -24.56 4.63 -4.14
C ILE A 105 -25.08 5.90 -3.48
N MET A 106 -24.45 6.28 -2.37
CA MET A 106 -24.68 7.53 -1.68
C MET A 106 -23.35 8.23 -1.40
N ILE A 107 -23.28 9.53 -1.68
CA ILE A 107 -22.22 10.42 -1.17
C ILE A 107 -22.83 11.35 -0.14
N ALA A 108 -22.70 10.96 1.12
CA ALA A 108 -23.31 11.64 2.26
C ALA A 108 -22.64 12.99 2.52
N GLU A 109 -21.31 13.04 2.51
CA GLU A 109 -20.54 14.26 2.81
C GLU A 109 -20.64 15.29 1.67
N GLU A 110 -21.20 16.47 1.96
CA GLU A 110 -21.39 17.52 0.97
C GLU A 110 -20.07 17.99 0.34
N LYS A 111 -19.00 18.09 1.14
CA LYS A 111 -17.64 18.46 0.70
C LYS A 111 -17.03 17.48 -0.31
N ALA A 112 -17.58 16.27 -0.42
CA ALA A 112 -17.17 15.22 -1.35
C ALA A 112 -18.00 15.23 -2.65
N ARG A 113 -19.18 15.87 -2.65
CA ARG A 113 -20.06 15.95 -3.82
C ARG A 113 -19.44 16.84 -4.91
N GLY A 114 -19.78 16.59 -6.17
CA GLY A 114 -19.30 17.37 -7.32
C GLY A 114 -17.82 17.16 -7.70
N ARG A 115 -17.08 16.32 -6.98
CA ARG A 115 -15.65 16.05 -7.20
C ARG A 115 -15.36 14.75 -7.96
N LYS A 116 -16.36 14.19 -8.64
CA LYS A 116 -16.32 12.86 -9.30
C LYS A 116 -16.03 11.65 -8.39
N LEU A 117 -16.01 11.83 -7.06
CA LEU A 117 -15.78 10.71 -6.11
C LEU A 117 -16.87 9.64 -6.19
N GLY A 118 -18.15 10.04 -6.33
CA GLY A 118 -19.25 9.10 -6.56
C GLY A 118 -19.11 8.32 -7.87
N TRP A 119 -18.61 8.96 -8.93
CA TRP A 119 -18.32 8.30 -10.21
C TRP A 119 -17.24 7.22 -10.04
N GLN A 120 -16.12 7.56 -9.39
CA GLN A 120 -15.04 6.61 -9.12
C GLN A 120 -15.50 5.44 -8.25
N ALA A 121 -16.30 5.71 -7.22
CA ALA A 121 -16.82 4.68 -6.33
C ALA A 121 -17.78 3.71 -7.05
N ILE A 122 -18.73 4.22 -7.83
CA ILE A 122 -19.69 3.34 -8.52
C ILE A 122 -19.02 2.56 -9.65
N THR A 123 -18.13 3.15 -10.45
CA THR A 123 -17.43 2.40 -11.50
C THR A 123 -16.56 1.30 -10.92
N THR A 124 -15.91 1.55 -9.79
CA THR A 124 -15.14 0.55 -9.03
C THR A 124 -16.03 -0.58 -8.52
N MET A 125 -17.18 -0.26 -7.91
CA MET A 125 -18.12 -1.27 -7.40
C MET A 125 -18.69 -2.14 -8.53
N LEU A 126 -19.04 -1.53 -9.67
CA LEU A 126 -19.51 -2.24 -10.85
C LEU A 126 -18.41 -3.15 -11.42
N TYR A 127 -17.17 -2.67 -11.53
CA TYR A 127 -16.07 -3.50 -12.03
C TYR A 127 -15.80 -4.69 -11.10
N TYR A 128 -15.81 -4.44 -9.79
CA TYR A 128 -15.68 -5.47 -8.76
C TYR A 128 -16.78 -6.51 -8.85
N GLY A 129 -18.04 -6.10 -8.97
CA GLY A 129 -19.16 -7.02 -9.08
C GLY A 129 -19.08 -7.92 -10.32
N ILE A 130 -18.56 -7.41 -11.44
CA ILE A 130 -18.34 -8.23 -12.64
C ILE A 130 -17.22 -9.25 -12.39
N LYS A 131 -16.05 -8.79 -11.94
CA LYS A 131 -14.84 -9.63 -11.88
C LYS A 131 -14.84 -10.63 -10.72
N GLU A 132 -15.33 -10.22 -9.56
CA GLU A 132 -15.22 -10.99 -8.32
C GLU A 132 -16.56 -11.63 -7.92
N LEU A 133 -17.70 -11.04 -8.32
CA LEU A 133 -19.03 -11.53 -7.95
C LEU A 133 -19.78 -12.18 -9.14
N GLY A 134 -19.26 -12.08 -10.35
CA GLY A 134 -19.85 -12.71 -11.54
C GLY A 134 -21.20 -12.09 -11.94
N VAL A 135 -21.40 -10.79 -11.69
CA VAL A 135 -22.60 -10.08 -12.14
C VAL A 135 -22.60 -9.99 -13.67
N LEU A 136 -23.76 -10.23 -14.29
CA LEU A 136 -24.01 -10.12 -15.73
C LEU A 136 -25.01 -9.00 -16.09
N LYS A 137 -25.80 -8.56 -15.11
CA LYS A 137 -26.78 -7.49 -15.27
C LYS A 137 -26.89 -6.65 -13.99
N TYR A 138 -26.88 -5.33 -14.17
CA TYR A 138 -27.13 -4.38 -13.08
C TYR A 138 -28.49 -3.71 -13.23
N THR A 139 -29.13 -3.46 -12.10
CA THR A 139 -30.35 -2.65 -11.99
C THR A 139 -30.10 -1.52 -10.98
N ALA A 140 -30.62 -0.32 -11.24
CA ALA A 140 -30.59 0.79 -10.29
C ALA A 140 -31.99 1.38 -10.16
N LYS A 141 -32.51 1.45 -8.93
CA LYS A 141 -33.77 2.14 -8.61
C LYS A 141 -33.47 3.49 -7.99
N ILE A 142 -34.01 4.55 -8.58
CA ILE A 142 -33.66 5.92 -8.22
C ILE A 142 -34.95 6.72 -8.07
N LYS A 143 -35.04 7.62 -7.08
CA LYS A 143 -36.18 8.56 -6.98
C LYS A 143 -36.22 9.49 -8.21
N ILE A 144 -37.42 9.75 -8.73
CA ILE A 144 -37.62 10.52 -9.98
C ILE A 144 -37.04 11.95 -9.89
N ASP A 145 -36.99 12.53 -8.69
CA ASP A 145 -36.45 13.86 -8.40
C ASP A 145 -34.92 13.86 -8.15
N ASN A 146 -34.27 12.69 -8.07
CA ASN A 146 -32.82 12.57 -7.93
C ASN A 146 -32.12 12.67 -9.30
N GLU A 147 -32.23 13.85 -9.93
CA GLU A 147 -31.66 14.09 -11.27
C GLU A 147 -30.15 13.83 -11.35
N LYS A 148 -29.42 14.05 -10.26
CA LYS A 148 -27.96 13.84 -10.21
C LYS A 148 -27.61 12.37 -10.44
N SER A 149 -28.29 11.47 -9.74
CA SER A 149 -28.06 10.03 -9.87
C SER A 149 -28.58 9.52 -11.21
N ILE A 150 -29.75 9.98 -11.67
CA ILE A 150 -30.28 9.64 -12.99
C ILE A 150 -29.27 10.00 -14.08
N LYS A 151 -28.78 11.24 -14.11
CA LYS A 151 -27.77 11.70 -15.09
C LYS A 151 -26.48 10.89 -15.01
N MET A 152 -26.06 10.48 -13.81
CA MET A 152 -24.88 9.64 -13.60
C MET A 152 -25.07 8.25 -14.22
N PHE A 153 -26.15 7.55 -13.89
CA PHE A 153 -26.43 6.21 -14.40
C PHE A 153 -26.71 6.19 -15.91
N THR A 154 -27.38 7.22 -16.45
CA THR A 154 -27.52 7.37 -17.91
C THR A 154 -26.16 7.53 -18.59
N LYS A 155 -25.22 8.29 -18.00
CA LYS A 155 -23.84 8.41 -18.52
C LYS A 155 -23.03 7.12 -18.42
N LEU A 156 -23.30 6.28 -17.42
CA LEU A 156 -22.75 4.92 -17.32
C LEU A 156 -23.33 3.98 -18.38
N GLY A 157 -24.33 4.44 -19.15
CA GLY A 157 -24.96 3.70 -20.22
C GLY A 157 -26.06 2.76 -19.75
N PHE A 158 -26.66 3.01 -18.58
CA PHE A 158 -27.88 2.34 -18.14
C PHE A 158 -29.08 2.90 -18.93
N ALA A 159 -30.01 2.01 -19.30
CA ALA A 159 -31.23 2.35 -20.00
C ALA A 159 -32.43 2.34 -19.04
N GLU A 160 -33.36 3.27 -19.19
CA GLU A 160 -34.61 3.27 -18.44
C GLU A 160 -35.53 2.16 -18.94
N ILE A 161 -35.95 1.27 -18.03
CA ILE A 161 -36.86 0.17 -18.33
C ILE A 161 -38.27 0.41 -17.81
N SER A 162 -38.40 1.13 -16.70
CA SER A 162 -39.70 1.44 -16.10
C SER A 162 -39.63 2.71 -15.26
N ARG A 163 -40.78 3.39 -15.18
CA ARG A 163 -40.97 4.57 -14.34
C ARG A 163 -42.30 4.47 -13.63
N SER A 164 -42.26 4.42 -12.30
CA SER A 164 -43.46 4.39 -11.47
C SER A 164 -43.75 5.77 -10.91
N LYS A 165 -44.85 6.38 -11.35
CA LYS A 165 -45.37 7.61 -10.74
C LYS A 165 -45.90 7.39 -9.32
N TYR A 166 -46.35 6.17 -9.03
CA TYR A 166 -46.89 5.80 -7.71
C TYR A 166 -45.77 5.70 -6.66
N PHE A 167 -44.71 4.95 -6.95
CA PHE A 167 -43.55 4.81 -6.07
C PHE A 167 -42.55 5.97 -6.18
N LYS A 168 -42.78 6.89 -7.14
CA LYS A 168 -41.91 8.02 -7.47
C LYS A 168 -40.48 7.58 -7.79
N GLU A 169 -40.35 6.47 -8.52
CA GLU A 169 -39.07 5.83 -8.84
C GLU A 169 -38.91 5.56 -10.34
N ILE A 170 -37.67 5.62 -10.80
CA ILE A 170 -37.23 5.16 -12.11
C ILE A 170 -36.32 3.96 -11.91
N THR A 171 -36.52 2.93 -12.74
CA THR A 171 -35.68 1.74 -12.78
C THR A 171 -34.83 1.77 -14.05
N LEU A 172 -33.53 1.72 -13.85
CA LEU A 172 -32.52 1.71 -14.90
C LEU A 172 -31.83 0.34 -14.93
N GLU A 173 -31.50 -0.16 -16.11
CA GLU A 173 -30.80 -1.44 -16.26
C GLU A 173 -29.58 -1.36 -17.18
N LYS A 174 -28.62 -2.23 -16.93
CA LYS A 174 -27.42 -2.40 -17.73
C LYS A 174 -27.02 -3.87 -17.84
N ASN A 175 -27.17 -4.42 -19.04
CA ASN A 175 -26.55 -5.69 -19.39
C ASN A 175 -25.06 -5.49 -19.68
N ILE A 176 -24.24 -6.41 -19.20
CA ILE A 176 -22.79 -6.36 -19.36
C ILE A 176 -22.41 -6.90 -20.74
N THR A 177 -21.59 -6.14 -21.44
CA THR A 177 -21.01 -6.51 -22.73
C THR A 177 -19.50 -6.36 -22.66
N ASP A 178 -18.74 -7.09 -23.48
CA ASP A 178 -17.28 -7.01 -23.47
C ASP A 178 -16.78 -5.59 -23.73
N ASN A 179 -17.43 -4.86 -24.64
CA ASN A 179 -17.09 -3.46 -24.91
C ASN A 179 -17.29 -2.57 -23.68
N TRP A 180 -18.38 -2.77 -22.94
CA TRP A 180 -18.64 -1.98 -21.75
C TRP A 180 -17.72 -2.37 -20.60
N LEU A 181 -17.39 -3.66 -20.45
CA LEU A 181 -16.40 -4.13 -19.48
C LEU A 181 -15.01 -3.55 -19.76
N ASN A 182 -14.59 -3.51 -21.03
CA ASN A 182 -13.33 -2.90 -21.43
C ASN A 182 -13.32 -1.40 -21.15
N TRP A 183 -14.42 -0.69 -21.45
CA TRP A 183 -14.55 0.72 -21.10
C TRP A 183 -14.50 0.96 -19.58
N LEU A 184 -15.24 0.18 -18.80
CA LEU A 184 -15.25 0.26 -17.34
C LEU A 184 -13.87 -0.07 -16.77
N GLN A 185 -13.17 -1.03 -17.40
CA GLN A 185 -11.79 -1.32 -17.09
C GLN A 185 -10.90 -0.12 -17.40
N THR A 186 -11.03 0.59 -18.53
CA THR A 186 -10.21 1.80 -18.77
C THR A 186 -10.50 2.92 -17.76
N GLU A 187 -11.76 3.06 -17.35
CA GLU A 187 -12.18 4.06 -16.37
C GLU A 187 -11.62 3.76 -14.97
N THR A 188 -11.45 2.48 -14.62
CA THR A 188 -10.87 2.03 -13.34
C THR A 188 -9.35 1.76 -13.40
N SER A 189 -8.80 1.41 -14.57
CA SER A 189 -7.40 0.99 -14.80
C SER A 189 -6.45 2.13 -15.13
N LEU A 190 -6.95 3.36 -15.29
CA LEU A 190 -6.08 4.54 -15.26
C LEU A 190 -5.30 4.66 -13.94
N LEU A 191 -5.62 3.88 -12.89
CA LEU A 191 -4.90 3.87 -11.60
C LEU A 191 -4.67 2.50 -10.93
N ILE A 192 -5.14 1.38 -11.50
CA ILE A 192 -4.90 0.03 -10.91
C ILE A 192 -3.48 -0.52 -11.23
N ASN A 193 -2.79 -0.02 -12.26
CA ASN A 193 -1.61 -0.70 -12.82
C ASN A 193 -0.23 -0.40 -12.21
N ILE A 194 -0.10 0.32 -11.09
CA ILE A 194 1.23 0.54 -10.46
C ILE A 194 1.34 0.07 -9.00
N LYS A 195 0.25 -0.19 -8.26
CA LYS A 195 0.36 -0.48 -6.80
C LYS A 195 -0.23 -1.79 -6.27
N MET A 196 -1.16 -2.46 -6.95
CA MET A 196 -2.07 -3.40 -6.26
C MET A 196 -1.73 -4.90 -6.25
N SER A 197 -0.86 -5.43 -7.11
CA SER A 197 -0.64 -6.90 -7.11
C SER A 197 0.44 -7.34 -6.12
N MET A 198 1.61 -6.70 -6.13
CA MET A 198 2.76 -7.21 -5.36
C MET A 198 2.70 -6.82 -3.88
N SER A 199 2.24 -5.60 -3.56
CA SER A 199 2.31 -5.05 -2.20
C SER A 199 1.34 -5.71 -1.21
N ARG A 200 0.16 -6.16 -1.65
CA ARG A 200 -0.93 -6.60 -0.76
C ARG A 200 -0.86 -8.07 -0.35
N GLN A 201 -0.48 -8.96 -1.25
CA GLN A 201 -0.25 -10.37 -0.89
C GLN A 201 0.95 -10.48 0.03
N ILE A 202 2.00 -9.70 -0.25
CA ILE A 202 3.12 -9.42 0.66
C ILE A 202 2.54 -8.92 1.99
N PHE A 203 1.90 -7.75 2.05
CA PHE A 203 1.49 -7.15 3.33
C PHE A 203 0.54 -8.02 4.18
N ALA A 204 -0.40 -8.73 3.56
CA ALA A 204 -1.31 -9.65 4.24
C ALA A 204 -0.61 -10.92 4.76
N PHE A 205 0.30 -11.52 3.96
CA PHE A 205 1.16 -12.62 4.42
C PHE A 205 2.07 -12.18 5.57
N PHE A 206 2.52 -10.93 5.54
CA PHE A 206 3.44 -10.36 6.51
C PHE A 206 2.76 -9.93 7.83
N LYS A 207 1.48 -9.53 7.81
CA LYS A 207 0.73 -9.10 9.01
C LYS A 207 0.65 -10.17 10.12
N GLY A 208 0.77 -11.45 9.77
CA GLY A 208 0.78 -12.57 10.73
C GLY A 208 2.17 -12.99 11.26
N LYS A 209 3.26 -12.40 10.76
CA LYS A 209 4.64 -12.87 11.03
C LYS A 209 5.61 -11.71 11.30
N PRO A 210 5.53 -11.05 12.47
CA PRO A 210 6.32 -9.85 12.78
C PRO A 210 7.84 -10.11 12.78
N ILE A 211 8.28 -11.33 13.10
CA ILE A 211 9.69 -11.74 12.99
C ILE A 211 10.18 -11.63 11.54
N ILE A 212 9.37 -12.09 10.58
CA ILE A 212 9.75 -12.08 9.16
C ILE A 212 9.82 -10.65 8.64
N ILE A 213 8.83 -9.79 8.97
CA ILE A 213 8.87 -8.37 8.60
C ILE A 213 10.15 -7.72 9.11
N ASN A 214 10.41 -7.83 10.42
CA ASN A 214 11.55 -7.15 11.02
C ASN A 214 12.86 -7.70 10.44
N SER A 215 12.94 -9.01 10.19
CA SER A 215 14.11 -9.60 9.54
C SER A 215 14.32 -9.09 8.12
N MET A 216 13.25 -8.88 7.35
CA MET A 216 13.34 -8.26 6.02
C MET A 216 13.79 -6.80 6.09
N VAL A 217 13.26 -6.03 7.05
CA VAL A 217 13.65 -4.63 7.24
C VAL A 217 15.12 -4.52 7.60
N TYR A 218 15.57 -5.26 8.62
CA TYR A 218 16.99 -5.25 9.00
C TYR A 218 17.88 -5.78 7.89
N GLY A 219 17.49 -6.87 7.24
CA GLY A 219 18.22 -7.40 6.09
C GLY A 219 18.35 -6.40 4.95
N SER A 220 17.29 -5.65 4.63
CA SER A 220 17.34 -4.59 3.63
C SER A 220 18.30 -3.46 4.01
N PHE A 221 18.38 -3.07 5.29
CA PHE A 221 19.35 -2.07 5.73
C PHE A 221 20.79 -2.53 5.55
N TYR A 222 21.11 -3.80 5.86
CA TYR A 222 22.44 -4.35 5.64
C TYR A 222 22.83 -4.37 4.16
N ILE A 223 21.91 -4.77 3.28
CA ILE A 223 22.13 -4.76 1.83
C ILE A 223 22.32 -3.34 1.32
N CYS A 224 21.44 -2.41 1.71
CA CYS A 224 21.52 -1.01 1.31
C CYS A 224 22.82 -0.36 1.77
N ALA A 225 23.27 -0.65 3.00
CA ALA A 225 24.54 -0.16 3.52
C ALA A 225 25.72 -0.63 2.67
N GLU A 226 25.74 -1.91 2.29
CA GLU A 226 26.80 -2.47 1.45
C GLU A 226 26.76 -1.91 0.02
N PHE A 227 25.57 -1.77 -0.58
CA PHE A 227 25.43 -1.08 -1.88
C PHE A 227 25.97 0.35 -1.81
N LEU A 228 25.59 1.12 -0.79
CA LEU A 228 26.09 2.48 -0.58
C LEU A 228 27.61 2.51 -0.41
N GLN A 229 28.17 1.55 0.33
CA GLN A 229 29.60 1.43 0.56
C GLN A 229 30.35 1.14 -0.75
N GLN A 230 29.89 0.17 -1.54
CA GLN A 230 30.49 -0.15 -2.83
C GLN A 230 30.36 1.01 -3.83
N THR A 231 29.19 1.66 -3.88
CA THR A 231 29.01 2.87 -4.71
C THR A 231 29.96 3.99 -4.30
N TYR A 232 30.19 4.19 -3.00
CA TYR A 232 31.13 5.20 -2.50
C TYR A 232 32.58 4.86 -2.90
N GLN A 233 33.02 3.63 -2.67
CA GLN A 233 34.36 3.16 -3.02
C GLN A 233 34.63 3.26 -4.54
N GLN A 234 33.66 2.85 -5.38
CA GLN A 234 33.78 2.97 -6.83
C GLN A 234 33.90 4.43 -7.28
N ARG A 235 33.15 5.36 -6.66
CA ARG A 235 33.27 6.80 -6.94
C ARG A 235 34.64 7.36 -6.57
N GLU A 236 35.18 6.94 -5.42
CA GLU A 236 36.52 7.34 -4.97
C GLU A 236 37.60 6.84 -5.94
N ILE A 237 37.54 5.57 -6.35
CA ILE A 237 38.46 5.00 -7.34
C ILE A 237 38.38 5.75 -8.68
N ALA A 238 37.15 6.02 -9.17
CA ALA A 238 36.95 6.76 -10.42
C ALA A 238 37.54 8.18 -10.34
N GLN A 239 37.37 8.87 -9.21
CA GLN A 239 37.95 10.20 -8.98
C GLN A 239 39.49 10.15 -8.97
N ASN A 240 40.08 9.16 -8.30
CA ASN A 240 41.53 8.99 -8.24
C ASN A 240 42.14 8.70 -9.61
N LEU A 241 41.50 7.84 -10.42
CA LEU A 241 41.91 7.58 -11.80
C LEU A 241 41.82 8.81 -12.70
N MET A 242 40.77 9.63 -12.54
CA MET A 242 40.65 10.90 -13.27
C MET A 242 41.78 11.88 -12.91
N LEU A 243 42.15 11.96 -11.63
CA LEU A 243 43.25 12.79 -11.16
C LEU A 243 44.60 12.30 -11.69
N GLU A 244 44.86 11.00 -11.66
CA GLU A 244 46.11 10.40 -12.15
C GLU A 244 46.28 10.56 -13.67
N ASN A 245 45.21 10.36 -14.43
CA ASN A 245 45.20 10.54 -15.89
C ASN A 245 45.30 12.02 -16.31
N THR A 246 44.87 12.94 -15.44
CA THR A 246 45.08 14.38 -15.64
C THR A 246 46.55 14.76 -15.37
N ASN A 247 47.15 14.19 -14.33
CA ASN A 247 48.55 14.46 -13.95
C ASN A 247 49.57 13.86 -14.93
N SER A 248 49.27 12.71 -15.54
CA SER A 248 50.15 12.07 -16.54
C SER A 248 50.15 12.77 -17.91
N ARG A 249 49.14 13.60 -18.20
CA ARG A 249 48.99 14.34 -19.48
C ARG A 249 49.57 15.77 -19.47
N MET A 250 50.16 16.23 -18.36
CA MET A 250 50.79 17.56 -18.30
C MET A 250 52.33 17.47 -18.26
N PRO A 251 53.04 17.86 -19.34
CA PRO A 251 54.39 18.37 -19.20
C PRO A 251 54.33 19.77 -18.59
N SER A 252 55.21 20.06 -17.63
CA SER A 252 55.35 21.36 -16.99
C SER A 252 55.46 22.49 -18.01
N GLY A 253 54.46 23.38 -17.99
CA GLY A 253 54.56 24.73 -18.55
C GLY A 253 53.96 24.93 -19.95
N THR A 254 52.64 24.83 -20.12
CA THR A 254 51.89 25.77 -20.98
C THR A 254 50.39 25.75 -20.65
N LEU A 255 49.85 26.87 -20.19
CA LEU A 255 48.40 27.09 -20.06
C LEU A 255 47.79 27.22 -21.46
N LYS A 256 47.12 26.16 -21.94
CA LYS A 256 46.13 26.24 -23.02
C LYS A 256 44.81 25.70 -22.50
N ILE A 257 43.76 26.53 -22.59
CA ILE A 257 42.37 26.14 -22.37
C ILE A 257 42.05 25.05 -23.40
N LYS A 258 41.94 23.80 -22.96
CA LYS A 258 41.47 22.67 -23.80
C LYS A 258 39.97 22.52 -23.60
N HIS A 259 39.24 22.54 -24.71
CA HIS A 259 37.93 21.90 -24.78
C HIS A 259 38.12 20.41 -24.43
N TYR A 260 37.45 19.95 -23.37
CA TYR A 260 37.39 18.54 -22.99
C TYR A 260 36.39 17.83 -23.90
N GLU A 261 36.85 17.32 -25.04
CA GLU A 261 36.14 16.22 -25.70
C GLU A 261 36.47 14.93 -24.93
N THR A 262 35.56 14.53 -24.05
CA THR A 262 35.57 13.18 -23.46
C THR A 262 35.46 12.14 -24.59
N ASN A 263 36.54 11.39 -24.82
CA ASN A 263 36.54 10.24 -25.71
C ASN A 263 35.47 9.23 -25.25
N GLU A 264 34.61 8.74 -26.14
CA GLU A 264 33.56 7.77 -25.81
C GLU A 264 34.12 6.50 -25.15
N ASN A 265 35.34 6.07 -25.51
CA ASN A 265 36.01 4.93 -24.90
C ASN A 265 36.36 5.13 -23.42
N GLU A 266 36.75 6.35 -23.00
CA GLU A 266 37.03 6.67 -21.59
C GLU A 266 35.74 6.69 -20.76
N LYS A 267 34.63 7.14 -21.37
CA LYS A 267 33.29 7.16 -20.77
C LYS A 267 32.74 5.73 -20.59
N ILE A 268 33.01 4.84 -21.55
CA ILE A 268 32.64 3.42 -21.51
C ILE A 268 33.41 2.66 -20.42
N ASP A 269 34.69 2.95 -20.21
CA ASP A 269 35.47 2.31 -19.14
C ASP A 269 35.02 2.76 -17.74
N ILE A 270 34.69 4.05 -17.56
CA ILE A 270 34.13 4.56 -16.29
C ILE A 270 32.74 3.97 -16.02
N MET A 271 31.89 3.84 -17.04
CA MET A 271 30.57 3.20 -16.88
C MET A 271 30.69 1.71 -16.55
N LYS A 272 31.63 0.98 -17.17
CA LYS A 272 31.93 -0.42 -16.81
C LYS A 272 32.44 -0.57 -15.38
N ILE A 273 33.21 0.39 -14.87
CA ILE A 273 33.69 0.40 -13.47
C ILE A 273 32.53 0.65 -12.49
N LEU A 274 31.55 1.49 -12.86
CA LEU A 274 30.36 1.78 -12.05
C LEU A 274 29.34 0.62 -12.02
N GLU A 275 29.45 -0.36 -12.93
CA GLU A 275 28.55 -1.52 -13.00
C GLU A 275 29.09 -2.78 -12.31
N ASN A 276 30.35 -2.79 -11.85
CA ASN A 276 30.98 -3.98 -11.30
C ASN A 276 30.79 -4.09 -9.77
N TYR A 277 29.56 -4.35 -9.34
CA TYR A 277 29.25 -4.66 -7.93
C TYR A 277 29.73 -6.06 -7.55
N ASP A 278 30.26 -6.20 -6.33
CA ASP A 278 30.63 -7.51 -5.78
C ASP A 278 29.37 -8.22 -5.27
N TRP A 279 28.77 -8.99 -6.17
CA TRP A 279 27.58 -9.80 -5.90
C TRP A 279 27.82 -10.88 -4.85
N GLN A 280 29.06 -11.38 -4.69
CA GLN A 280 29.38 -12.39 -3.68
C GLN A 280 29.33 -11.78 -2.29
N VAL A 281 29.87 -10.56 -2.14
CA VAL A 281 29.77 -9.80 -0.89
C VAL A 281 28.30 -9.47 -0.59
N ILE A 282 27.54 -8.97 -1.57
CA ILE A 282 26.11 -8.70 -1.39
C ILE A 282 25.35 -9.95 -0.93
N GLN A 283 25.64 -11.13 -1.50
CA GLN A 283 25.02 -12.39 -1.08
C GLN A 283 25.31 -12.72 0.39
N ARG A 284 26.54 -12.49 0.88
CA ARG A 284 26.89 -12.70 2.29
C ARG A 284 26.12 -11.75 3.21
N TYR A 285 25.97 -10.49 2.82
CA TYR A 285 25.16 -9.51 3.56
C TYR A 285 23.66 -9.85 3.56
N ILE A 286 23.14 -10.41 2.45
CA ILE A 286 21.77 -10.96 2.41
C ILE A 286 21.62 -12.06 3.46
N LEU A 287 22.53 -13.04 3.45
CA LEU A 287 22.49 -14.19 4.37
C LEU A 287 22.57 -13.75 5.83
N TYR A 288 23.54 -12.89 6.15
CA TYR A 288 23.69 -12.34 7.49
C TYR A 288 22.47 -11.51 7.92
N GLY A 289 22.05 -10.55 7.10
CA GLY A 289 21.00 -9.60 7.43
C GLY A 289 19.63 -10.26 7.63
N TYR A 290 19.21 -11.12 6.70
CA TYR A 290 17.88 -11.73 6.74
C TYR A 290 17.77 -12.90 7.71
N PHE A 291 18.82 -13.71 7.86
CA PHE A 291 18.73 -14.98 8.58
C PHE A 291 19.42 -14.98 9.95
N MET A 292 20.40 -14.10 10.18
CA MET A 292 21.12 -14.02 11.46
C MET A 292 20.73 -12.76 12.24
N ALA A 293 21.05 -11.58 11.71
CA ALA A 293 20.83 -10.32 12.42
C ALA A 293 19.33 -10.01 12.59
N GLY A 294 18.52 -10.25 11.55
CA GLY A 294 17.09 -9.97 11.56
C GLY A 294 16.33 -10.60 12.75
N PRO A 295 16.38 -11.93 12.93
CA PRO A 295 15.72 -12.60 14.05
C PRO A 295 16.26 -12.17 15.43
N ILE A 296 17.59 -11.95 15.54
CA ILE A 296 18.24 -11.50 16.79
C ILE A 296 17.75 -10.11 17.17
N LEU A 297 17.80 -9.15 16.25
CA LEU A 297 17.36 -7.78 16.46
C LEU A 297 15.86 -7.71 16.78
N HIS A 298 15.02 -8.49 16.08
CA HIS A 298 13.60 -8.57 16.40
C HIS A 298 13.38 -9.02 17.85
N THR A 299 14.01 -10.13 18.24
CA THR A 299 13.86 -10.70 19.59
C THR A 299 14.36 -9.72 20.65
N TRP A 300 15.48 -9.07 20.37
CA TRP A 300 16.07 -8.06 21.25
C TRP A 300 15.16 -6.85 21.46
N TYR A 301 14.68 -6.22 20.39
CA TYR A 301 13.84 -5.03 20.48
C TYR A 301 12.49 -5.32 21.14
N VAL A 302 11.90 -6.50 20.90
CA VAL A 302 10.69 -6.94 21.62
C VAL A 302 10.95 -7.10 23.12
N TRP A 303 12.08 -7.70 23.51
CA TRP A 303 12.47 -7.82 24.91
C TRP A 303 12.74 -6.46 25.55
N LEU A 304 13.43 -5.58 24.84
CA LEU A 304 13.82 -4.25 25.30
C LEU A 304 12.60 -3.34 25.50
N ASP A 305 11.60 -3.41 24.62
CA ASP A 305 10.35 -2.68 24.77
C ASP A 305 9.46 -3.22 25.88
N ARG A 306 9.50 -4.54 26.15
CA ARG A 306 8.81 -5.15 27.30
C ARG A 306 9.46 -4.80 28.63
N THR A 307 10.79 -4.74 28.67
CA THR A 307 11.55 -4.52 29.91
C THR A 307 11.58 -3.04 30.30
N PHE A 308 11.68 -2.15 29.32
CA PHE A 308 11.78 -0.71 29.53
C PHE A 308 10.54 0.01 28.99
N VAL A 309 9.46 -0.01 29.79
CA VAL A 309 8.16 0.59 29.43
C VAL A 309 8.17 2.09 29.72
N GLY A 310 7.68 2.89 28.76
CA GLY A 310 7.50 4.34 28.89
C GLY A 310 8.39 5.16 27.94
N LYS A 311 8.11 6.47 27.88
CA LYS A 311 8.74 7.41 26.93
C LYS A 311 9.67 8.44 27.61
N ALA A 312 9.95 8.29 28.89
CA ALA A 312 10.82 9.21 29.61
C ALA A 312 12.25 9.15 29.06
N SER A 313 12.94 10.29 28.98
CA SER A 313 14.31 10.39 28.44
C SER A 313 15.30 9.43 29.14
N ARG A 314 15.14 9.23 30.45
CA ARG A 314 15.93 8.26 31.22
C ARG A 314 15.72 6.81 30.75
N VAL A 315 14.52 6.44 30.34
CA VAL A 315 14.20 5.11 29.81
C VAL A 315 14.82 4.93 28.43
N ILE A 316 14.73 5.95 27.57
CA ILE A 316 15.37 5.95 26.25
C ILE A 316 16.90 5.82 26.40
N LEU A 317 17.51 6.58 27.31
CA LEU A 317 18.95 6.49 27.56
C LEU A 317 19.38 5.10 28.04
N ARG A 318 18.60 4.46 28.91
CA ARG A 318 18.87 3.07 29.34
C ARG A 318 18.80 2.08 28.18
N LYS A 319 17.81 2.23 27.30
CA LYS A 319 17.69 1.42 26.08
C LYS A 319 18.94 1.55 25.19
N LEU A 320 19.39 2.78 24.95
CA LEU A 320 20.59 3.04 24.16
C LEU A 320 21.87 2.43 24.77
N LEU A 321 22.05 2.54 26.09
CA LEU A 321 23.18 1.91 26.77
C LEU A 321 23.11 0.37 26.69
N CYS A 322 21.90 -0.19 26.79
CA CYS A 322 21.67 -1.62 26.65
C CYS A 322 22.04 -2.11 25.25
N ASP A 323 21.60 -1.40 24.21
CA ASP A 323 21.96 -1.70 22.81
C ASP A 323 23.48 -1.67 22.63
N GLN A 324 24.13 -0.59 23.04
CA GLN A 324 25.55 -0.37 22.78
C GLN A 324 26.48 -1.34 23.52
N PHE A 325 26.16 -1.69 24.77
CA PHE A 325 27.07 -2.46 25.62
C PHE A 325 26.67 -3.92 25.82
N ILE A 326 25.41 -4.28 25.58
CA ILE A 326 24.95 -5.66 25.75
C ILE A 326 24.76 -6.36 24.41
N LEU A 327 24.08 -5.72 23.44
CA LEU A 327 23.80 -6.33 22.15
C LEU A 327 24.93 -6.18 21.14
N THR A 328 25.48 -4.97 20.99
CA THR A 328 26.47 -4.68 19.94
C THR A 328 27.71 -5.58 19.99
N PRO A 329 28.34 -5.86 21.14
CA PRO A 329 29.56 -6.68 21.15
C PRO A 329 29.33 -8.12 20.65
N PRO A 330 28.34 -8.89 21.15
CA PRO A 330 28.01 -10.21 20.59
C PRO A 330 27.60 -10.16 19.11
N LEU A 331 26.88 -9.11 18.69
CA LEU A 331 26.46 -8.96 17.30
C LEU A 331 27.64 -8.74 16.36
N LEU A 332 28.66 -7.96 16.77
CA LEU A 332 29.89 -7.78 15.99
C LEU A 332 30.72 -9.06 15.89
N VAL A 333 30.81 -9.82 16.98
CA VAL A 333 31.47 -11.13 16.95
C VAL A 333 30.77 -12.06 15.97
N LEU A 334 29.45 -12.12 16.03
CA LEU A 334 28.65 -12.91 15.09
C LEU A 334 28.83 -12.43 13.64
N PHE A 335 28.85 -11.12 13.41
CA PHE A 335 29.08 -10.55 12.09
C PHE A 335 30.43 -10.99 11.53
N PHE A 336 31.54 -10.69 12.19
CA PHE A 336 32.86 -11.01 11.65
C PHE A 336 33.09 -12.51 11.48
N THR A 337 32.66 -13.32 12.46
CA THR A 337 32.80 -14.78 12.35
C THR A 337 31.96 -15.37 11.22
N SER A 338 30.72 -14.91 11.05
CA SER A 338 29.86 -15.37 9.94
C SER A 338 30.41 -14.94 8.58
N MET A 339 30.94 -13.72 8.48
CA MET A 339 31.59 -13.24 7.26
C MET A 339 32.79 -14.10 6.94
N SER A 340 33.78 -14.22 7.85
CA SER A 340 34.99 -15.01 7.63
C SER A 340 34.70 -16.46 7.27
N LEU A 341 33.65 -17.06 7.86
CA LEU A 341 33.17 -18.41 7.51
C LEU A 341 32.65 -18.47 6.06
N MET A 342 31.81 -17.51 5.65
CA MET A 342 31.28 -17.44 4.28
C MET A 342 32.34 -17.07 3.22
N GLU A 343 33.47 -16.49 3.63
CA GLU A 343 34.62 -16.26 2.73
C GLU A 343 35.55 -17.47 2.64
N GLY A 344 35.35 -18.51 3.47
CA GLY A 344 36.19 -19.70 3.48
C GLY A 344 37.59 -19.46 4.06
N LYS A 345 37.75 -18.49 4.97
CA LYS A 345 39.05 -18.21 5.62
C LYS A 345 39.43 -19.32 6.61
N ASP A 346 40.70 -19.72 6.61
CA ASP A 346 41.23 -20.77 7.51
C ASP A 346 41.13 -20.39 9.00
N ASN A 347 41.26 -19.09 9.32
CA ASN A 347 41.16 -18.59 10.69
C ASN A 347 39.99 -17.62 10.84
N ILE A 348 38.84 -18.17 11.25
CA ILE A 348 37.57 -17.47 11.41
C ILE A 348 37.64 -16.40 12.54
N ALA A 349 38.52 -16.57 13.53
CA ALA A 349 38.59 -15.68 14.70
C ALA A 349 39.58 -14.51 14.55
N ALA A 350 40.52 -14.60 13.59
CA ALA A 350 41.57 -13.59 13.43
C ALA A 350 41.01 -12.21 13.08
N GLU A 351 40.11 -12.15 12.10
CA GLU A 351 39.48 -10.91 11.65
C GLU A 351 38.60 -10.28 12.72
N CYS A 352 37.85 -11.12 13.45
CA CYS A 352 37.07 -10.68 14.60
C CYS A 352 37.98 -10.04 15.67
N LYS A 353 39.10 -10.68 16.01
CA LYS A 353 40.02 -10.16 17.04
C LYS A 353 40.66 -8.82 16.65
N GLU A 354 41.03 -8.66 15.38
CA GLU A 354 41.63 -7.41 14.90
C GLU A 354 40.60 -6.28 14.83
N LYS A 355 39.44 -6.52 14.21
CA LYS A 355 38.45 -5.48 13.95
C LYS A 355 37.65 -5.11 15.20
N PHE A 356 37.33 -6.08 16.07
CA PHE A 356 36.57 -5.84 17.29
C PHE A 356 37.26 -4.84 18.22
N VAL A 357 38.59 -4.94 18.38
CA VAL A 357 39.34 -3.99 19.22
C VAL A 357 39.30 -2.57 18.64
N ARG A 358 39.40 -2.44 17.30
CA ARG A 358 39.31 -1.12 16.64
C ARG A 358 37.93 -0.48 16.73
N THR A 359 36.86 -1.27 16.83
CA THR A 359 35.49 -0.73 16.90
C THR A 359 35.16 -0.11 18.26
N PHE A 360 35.88 -0.49 19.33
CA PHE A 360 35.69 0.04 20.68
C PHE A 360 36.86 0.92 21.16
N GLN A 361 37.82 1.21 20.28
CA GLN A 361 38.84 2.27 20.45
C GLN A 361 38.28 3.60 19.96
#